data_AF-A0A9J5ZKL7-F1
#
_entry.id   AF-A0A9J5ZKL7-F1
#
_cell.length_a   1.000
_cell.length_b   1.000
_cell.length_c   1.000
_cell.angle_alpha   90.00
_cell.angle_beta   90.00
_cell.angle_gamma   90.00
#
_symmetry.space_group_name_H-M   'P 1'
#
loop_
_entity.id
_entity.type
_entity.pdbx_description
1 polymer ?
#
loop_
_entity_poly.entity_id
_entity_poly.type
_entity_poly.pdbx_seq_one_letter_code
_entity_poly.pdbx_strand_id
1 'polypeptide(L)'
;MAANIILKLFLVISFFNVCFASRKLTALVQDPQMQLLKYHKGALLSGKISVNLIWYGKFKPSQRAIVSDFINSLSSSTPSKTNPSVAQWWKTTEKYYHLANSKNTLSLNLGKQVLIENYSLGKSLTQKQIVQLASKGEQKDAINVVLTASDVAVDGFCVNRCGTHGASKGAVINGKTYKFAYIWVGNSETFCPGYCAWPFHQPIYGPQSPPLGAPNNDVGVDGMVINLASLLAGTATNPFGNGYYQGEADAPLEAASACPGVYAKGAYPGYAGDLLVDKTTGASYNAHGTNGRKYLVPALYDPATSSCSTLKMSSSHFILSLFVLISFINVCFASRKLTALVEQTQLLQYHKGALLSGKISVNLIWYGKFKPSQRAIVSDFINSLSSSTPSKTNPSVAQWWKTTEKYYRLANSKNTPSLSLGKQVLIENYSLGKSLTQKQIVQLASKGEQKDAINVVLTASDVAVDGFCVNRCGTHGASKGAVIKGKTYKFAYIWVGNSETLCPGYCAWPFHQPIYGPQTPPLGAPNNDVGVDGMVINLASLLAGTATNPFGNGYYQGEADAPLEAASACPGVYAKGAYPGYPGDLLVDKTGASYNAHGTNGRKYLVPALYDPATFTCSTLV
;
A
#
# COMPACT_ATOMS: atom_id res chain seq x y z
N MET A 1 56.09 -9.45 -40.44
CA MET A 1 55.68 -9.13 -39.06
C MET A 1 54.48 -8.17 -39.00
N ALA A 2 54.34 -7.20 -39.93
CA ALA A 2 53.22 -6.25 -39.96
C ALA A 2 51.84 -6.87 -40.31
N ALA A 3 51.78 -7.86 -41.22
CA ALA A 3 50.50 -8.48 -41.63
C ALA A 3 49.78 -9.23 -40.50
N ASN A 4 50.53 -9.81 -39.57
CA ASN A 4 49.99 -10.55 -38.42
C ASN A 4 49.44 -9.62 -37.32
N ILE A 5 49.90 -8.37 -37.28
CA ILE A 5 49.40 -7.33 -36.38
C ILE A 5 48.11 -6.74 -36.94
N ILE A 6 48.05 -6.51 -38.27
CA ILE A 6 46.86 -5.99 -38.94
C ILE A 6 45.69 -6.98 -38.87
N LEU A 7 45.93 -8.28 -39.04
CA LEU A 7 44.89 -9.31 -38.93
C LEU A 7 44.34 -9.42 -37.49
N LYS A 8 45.19 -9.28 -36.48
CA LYS A 8 44.77 -9.24 -35.07
C LYS A 8 44.02 -7.95 -34.73
N LEU A 9 44.39 -6.81 -35.30
CA LEU A 9 43.66 -5.55 -35.15
C LEU A 9 42.27 -5.62 -35.79
N PHE A 10 42.16 -6.23 -36.98
CA PHE A 10 40.88 -6.44 -37.66
C PHE A 10 39.95 -7.40 -36.90
N LEU A 11 40.49 -8.47 -36.31
CA LEU A 11 39.73 -9.39 -35.46
C LEU A 11 39.23 -8.70 -34.18
N VAL A 12 40.04 -7.85 -33.55
CA VAL A 12 39.62 -7.07 -32.37
C VAL A 12 38.54 -6.05 -32.74
N ILE A 13 38.66 -5.34 -33.86
CA ILE A 13 37.65 -4.37 -34.34
C ILE A 13 36.33 -5.06 -34.75
N SER A 14 36.39 -6.31 -35.21
CA SER A 14 35.21 -7.10 -35.58
C SER A 14 34.41 -7.59 -34.36
N PHE A 15 35.05 -7.80 -33.19
CA PHE A 15 34.37 -8.12 -31.92
C PHE A 15 33.80 -6.89 -31.19
N PHE A 16 34.17 -5.67 -31.59
CA PHE A 16 33.61 -4.42 -31.05
C PHE A 16 32.42 -3.85 -31.85
N ASN A 17 31.95 -4.54 -32.90
CA ASN A 17 30.83 -4.10 -33.74
C ASN A 17 29.47 -4.77 -33.43
N VAL A 18 29.24 -5.18 -32.18
CA VAL A 18 27.89 -5.55 -31.72
C VAL A 18 27.58 -4.84 -30.40
N CYS A 19 27.20 -3.57 -30.50
CA CYS A 19 26.22 -2.91 -29.62
C CYS A 19 26.11 -1.41 -29.95
N PHE A 20 25.37 -1.05 -30.99
CA PHE A 20 24.65 0.25 -31.03
C PHE A 20 23.35 0.11 -31.81
N ALA A 21 22.41 -0.62 -31.23
CA ALA A 21 20.98 -0.36 -31.43
C ALA A 21 20.34 -0.08 -30.07
N SER A 22 20.93 0.85 -29.31
CA SER A 22 20.18 1.58 -28.31
C SER A 22 19.18 2.42 -29.09
N ARG A 23 17.92 1.95 -29.21
CA ARG A 23 16.83 2.83 -29.61
C ARG A 23 16.82 3.98 -28.60
N LYS A 24 17.32 5.15 -29.01
CA LYS A 24 16.93 6.42 -28.40
C LYS A 24 15.42 6.46 -28.52
N LEU A 25 14.73 6.17 -27.43
CA LEU A 25 13.31 6.50 -27.33
C LEU A 25 13.27 8.02 -27.26
N THR A 26 13.00 8.64 -28.39
CA THR A 26 12.66 10.04 -28.48
C THR A 26 11.46 10.25 -27.56
N ALA A 27 11.72 10.81 -26.37
CA ALA A 27 10.68 11.25 -25.45
C ALA A 27 9.87 12.32 -26.16
N LEU A 28 8.68 11.97 -26.63
CA LEU A 28 7.74 12.89 -27.24
C LEU A 28 6.31 12.32 -27.12
N VAL A 29 5.80 12.28 -25.90
CA VAL A 29 4.45 12.76 -25.58
C VAL A 29 4.55 13.41 -24.20
N GLN A 30 4.69 14.73 -24.21
CA GLN A 30 4.48 15.56 -23.03
C GLN A 30 2.97 15.79 -22.92
N ASP A 31 2.28 14.84 -22.29
CA ASP A 31 0.92 15.08 -21.80
C ASP A 31 1.04 16.02 -20.58
N PRO A 32 0.16 17.02 -20.40
CA PRO A 32 0.39 18.10 -19.45
C PRO A 32 0.51 17.53 -18.04
N GLN A 33 1.63 17.85 -17.39
CA GLN A 33 1.98 17.49 -16.02
C GLN A 33 0.73 17.41 -15.12
N MET A 34 0.29 16.20 -14.78
CA MET A 34 -0.40 16.02 -13.50
C MET A 34 0.63 16.28 -12.42
N GLN A 35 0.81 17.54 -12.03
CA GLN A 35 1.65 17.93 -10.91
C GLN A 35 1.08 17.27 -9.65
N LEU A 36 1.74 16.20 -9.19
CA LEU A 36 1.45 15.60 -7.89
C LEU A 36 1.75 16.65 -6.80
N LEU A 37 0.91 16.73 -5.77
CA LEU A 37 0.95 17.74 -4.68
C LEU A 37 0.81 19.21 -5.16
N LYS A 38 -0.41 19.60 -5.54
CA LYS A 38 -0.71 21.00 -5.88
C LYS A 38 -0.61 21.88 -4.63
N TYR A 39 -0.14 23.12 -4.81
CA TYR A 39 -0.21 24.13 -3.77
C TYR A 39 -1.55 24.86 -3.83
N HIS A 40 -2.32 24.79 -2.75
CA HIS A 40 -3.67 25.37 -2.66
C HIS A 40 -3.67 26.77 -2.03
N LYS A 41 -2.50 27.44 -2.01
CA LYS A 41 -2.31 28.83 -1.52
C LYS A 41 -2.68 29.06 -0.05
N GLY A 42 -2.83 27.99 0.74
CA GLY A 42 -2.99 28.08 2.18
C GLY A 42 -1.66 28.26 2.91
N ALA A 43 -1.74 28.40 4.23
CA ALA A 43 -0.56 28.69 5.03
C ALA A 43 0.36 27.47 5.14
N LEU A 44 1.66 27.71 4.92
CA LEU A 44 2.72 26.80 5.35
C LEU A 44 3.17 27.19 6.77
N LEU A 45 3.65 26.21 7.52
CA LEU A 45 4.14 26.48 8.87
C LEU A 45 5.44 27.28 8.79
N SER A 46 5.57 28.39 9.52
CA SER A 46 6.78 29.22 9.42
C SER A 46 7.09 29.95 10.72
N GLY A 47 8.34 30.40 10.87
CA GLY A 47 8.87 30.98 12.09
C GLY A 47 9.57 29.94 12.98
N LYS A 48 9.78 30.32 14.24
CA LYS A 48 10.32 29.44 15.28
C LYS A 48 9.16 28.69 15.93
N ILE A 49 9.11 27.38 15.73
CA ILE A 49 8.01 26.54 16.19
C ILE A 49 8.52 25.50 17.19
N SER A 50 7.87 25.47 18.35
CA SER A 50 8.13 24.51 19.42
C SER A 50 7.45 23.17 19.12
N VAL A 51 8.20 22.07 19.15
CA VAL A 51 7.67 20.71 19.04
C VAL A 51 7.53 20.11 20.43
N ASN A 52 6.31 20.14 20.97
CA ASN A 52 6.00 19.60 22.30
C ASN A 52 5.68 18.11 22.19
N LEU A 53 6.21 17.30 23.12
CA LEU A 53 5.97 15.86 23.16
C LEU A 53 5.03 15.51 24.31
N ILE A 54 3.86 14.97 24.00
CA ILE A 54 2.86 14.51 24.96
C ILE A 54 2.88 12.98 24.97
N TRP A 55 3.52 12.41 25.98
CA TRP A 55 3.68 10.97 26.18
C TRP A 55 2.48 10.41 26.94
N TYR A 56 1.66 9.60 26.26
CA TYR A 56 0.48 8.98 26.85
C TYR A 56 0.68 7.48 27.04
N GLY A 57 0.72 7.04 28.29
CA GLY A 57 1.09 5.67 28.69
C GLY A 57 2.56 5.55 29.09
N LYS A 58 3.01 4.31 29.31
CA LYS A 58 4.34 4.01 29.85
C LYS A 58 5.39 3.91 28.73
N PHE A 59 6.31 4.86 28.69
CA PHE A 59 7.49 4.84 27.82
C PHE A 59 8.76 4.72 28.66
N LYS A 60 9.72 3.92 28.21
CA LYS A 60 11.04 3.85 28.85
C LYS A 60 11.80 5.18 28.64
N PRO A 61 12.68 5.59 29.56
CA PRO A 61 13.55 6.75 29.33
C PRO A 61 14.34 6.66 28.02
N SER A 62 14.81 5.46 27.64
CA SER A 62 15.48 5.22 26.36
C SER A 62 14.60 5.49 25.14
N GLN A 63 13.32 5.08 25.19
CA GLN A 63 12.34 5.33 24.13
C GLN A 63 12.08 6.83 23.98
N ARG A 64 11.94 7.55 25.10
CA ARG A 64 11.77 9.00 25.08
C ARG A 64 12.99 9.74 24.51
N ALA A 65 14.18 9.26 24.83
CA ALA A 65 15.42 9.83 24.31
C ALA A 65 15.52 9.69 22.77
N ILE A 66 15.15 8.54 22.20
CA ILE A 66 15.16 8.33 20.74
C ILE A 66 14.33 9.40 20.02
N VAL A 67 13.08 9.62 20.44
CA VAL A 67 12.21 10.62 19.77
C VAL A 67 12.68 12.04 20.04
N SER A 68 13.11 12.36 21.27
CA SER A 68 13.61 13.71 21.61
C SER A 68 14.87 14.07 20.82
N ASP A 69 15.79 13.12 20.68
CA ASP A 69 17.01 13.26 19.88
C ASP A 69 16.68 13.42 18.40
N PHE A 70 15.68 12.70 17.87
CA PHE A 70 15.22 12.90 16.50
C PHE A 70 14.75 14.34 16.25
N ILE A 71 13.93 14.91 17.15
CA ILE A 71 13.48 16.31 17.04
C ILE A 71 14.67 17.29 17.10
N ASN A 72 15.62 17.08 18.03
CA ASN A 72 16.83 17.89 18.11
C ASN A 72 17.70 17.78 16.84
N SER A 73 17.62 16.65 16.12
CA SER A 73 18.36 16.41 14.89
C SER A 73 17.83 17.19 13.67
N LEU A 74 16.63 17.77 13.74
CA LEU A 74 16.02 18.54 12.64
C LEU A 74 16.71 19.88 12.40
N SER A 75 17.31 20.46 13.45
CA SER A 75 17.86 21.83 13.46
C SER A 75 19.34 21.89 13.84
N SER A 76 20.08 20.78 13.72
CA SER A 76 21.49 20.72 14.11
C SER A 76 22.34 21.73 13.33
N SER A 77 22.81 22.77 14.03
CA SER A 77 23.64 23.86 13.51
C SER A 77 25.12 23.49 13.36
N THR A 78 25.55 22.39 13.96
CA THR A 78 26.86 21.80 13.72
C THR A 78 26.82 21.04 12.39
N PRO A 79 27.71 21.36 11.42
CA PRO A 79 27.91 20.52 10.26
C PRO A 79 28.24 19.11 10.75
N SER A 80 27.30 18.18 10.59
CA SER A 80 27.58 16.79 10.85
C SER A 80 28.76 16.41 9.95
N LYS A 81 29.89 16.01 10.55
CA LYS A 81 31.01 15.44 9.79
C LYS A 81 30.58 14.15 9.06
N THR A 82 29.42 13.59 9.42
CA THR A 82 28.84 12.38 8.84
C THR A 82 27.57 12.73 8.04
N ASN A 83 27.72 12.80 6.72
CA ASN A 83 26.58 12.81 5.79
C ASN A 83 26.25 11.37 5.39
N PRO A 84 24.96 11.03 5.19
CA PRO A 84 23.78 11.90 5.24
C PRO A 84 23.19 12.11 6.66
N SER A 85 22.49 13.22 6.92
CA SER A 85 21.94 13.57 8.26
C SER A 85 20.43 13.92 8.26
N VAL A 86 19.79 13.85 9.43
CA VAL A 86 18.37 14.23 9.62
C VAL A 86 18.14 15.70 9.28
N ALA A 87 19.05 16.61 9.67
CA ALA A 87 18.97 18.02 9.31
C ALA A 87 19.03 18.24 7.79
N GLN A 88 19.90 17.49 7.09
CA GLN A 88 19.96 17.53 5.62
C GLN A 88 18.67 17.03 4.98
N TRP A 89 18.04 15.99 5.54
CA TRP A 89 16.74 15.52 5.09
C TRP A 89 15.66 16.57 5.33
N TRP A 90 15.59 17.14 6.53
CA TRP A 90 14.60 18.16 6.88
C TRP A 90 14.69 19.38 5.96
N LYS A 91 15.91 19.78 5.59
CA LYS A 91 16.17 20.88 4.64
C LYS A 91 15.48 20.69 3.28
N THR A 92 15.18 19.46 2.87
CA THR A 92 14.44 19.22 1.61
C THR A 92 13.03 19.85 1.63
N THR A 93 12.44 20.08 2.80
CA THR A 93 11.16 20.80 2.94
C THR A 93 11.26 22.25 2.45
N GLU A 94 12.43 22.89 2.48
CA GLU A 94 12.64 24.28 2.02
C GLU A 94 12.20 24.48 0.56
N LYS A 95 12.31 23.44 -0.29
CA LYS A 95 11.87 23.48 -1.69
C LYS A 95 10.39 23.86 -1.84
N TYR A 96 9.54 23.39 -0.94
CA TYR A 96 8.11 23.73 -0.92
C TYR A 96 7.87 25.20 -0.61
N TYR A 97 8.66 25.79 0.28
CA TYR A 97 8.57 27.21 0.63
C TYR A 97 9.04 28.09 -0.52
N HIS A 98 10.14 27.70 -1.19
CA HIS A 98 10.62 28.38 -2.38
C HIS A 98 9.58 28.40 -3.50
N LEU A 99 8.93 27.27 -3.80
CA LEU A 99 7.89 27.20 -4.83
C LEU A 99 6.61 27.95 -4.45
N ALA A 100 6.30 28.05 -3.15
CA ALA A 100 5.19 28.86 -2.65
C ALA A 100 5.51 30.36 -2.64
N ASN A 101 6.69 30.78 -3.09
CA ASN A 101 7.22 32.15 -2.96
C ASN A 101 7.19 32.68 -1.52
N SER A 102 7.31 31.79 -0.53
CA SER A 102 7.38 32.17 0.88
C SER A 102 8.77 32.68 1.22
N LYS A 103 8.86 33.88 1.80
CA LYS A 103 10.11 34.42 2.36
C LYS A 103 10.38 33.93 3.79
N ASN A 104 9.42 33.23 4.39
CA ASN A 104 9.51 32.78 5.78
C ASN A 104 10.19 31.41 5.84
N THR A 105 11.16 31.27 6.75
CA THR A 105 11.82 30.01 7.07
C THR A 105 11.10 29.30 8.21
N LEU A 106 11.20 27.98 8.27
CA LEU A 106 10.72 27.17 9.40
C LEU A 106 11.91 26.66 10.20
N SER A 107 11.91 26.94 11.50
CA SER A 107 12.85 26.37 12.46
C SER A 107 12.08 25.61 13.53
N LEU A 108 12.39 24.33 13.69
CA LEU A 108 11.79 23.48 14.71
C LEU A 108 12.75 23.31 15.88
N ASN A 109 12.26 23.46 17.11
CA ASN A 109 13.02 23.14 18.31
C ASN A 109 12.22 22.21 19.22
N LEU A 110 12.90 21.35 19.96
CA LEU A 110 12.26 20.56 21.00
C LEU A 110 11.67 21.51 22.05
N GLY A 111 10.40 21.31 22.36
CA GLY A 111 9.63 22.07 23.34
C GLY A 111 9.44 21.30 24.65
N LYS A 112 8.33 21.59 25.31
CA LYS A 112 7.90 20.93 26.54
C LYS A 112 7.62 19.45 26.30
N GLN A 113 8.00 18.63 27.27
CA GLN A 113 7.56 17.23 27.35
C GLN A 113 6.55 17.05 28.49
N VAL A 114 5.42 16.43 28.19
CA VAL A 114 4.33 16.16 29.13
C VAL A 114 4.16 14.65 29.26
N LEU A 115 4.28 14.12 30.47
CA LEU A 115 4.16 12.69 30.74
C LEU A 115 2.80 12.39 31.39
N ILE A 116 2.03 11.49 30.78
CA ILE A 116 0.70 11.07 31.21
C ILE A 116 0.69 9.54 31.32
N GLU A 117 1.39 9.03 32.33
CA GLU A 117 1.62 7.59 32.50
C GLU A 117 0.44 6.86 33.17
N ASN A 118 -0.53 7.61 33.70
CA ASN A 118 -1.68 7.08 34.45
C ASN A 118 -2.86 6.64 33.56
N TYR A 119 -2.73 6.72 32.23
CA TYR A 119 -3.81 6.42 31.28
C TYR A 119 -5.12 7.15 31.60
N SER A 120 -5.05 8.45 31.93
CA SER A 120 -6.18 9.27 32.37
C SER A 120 -7.45 9.26 31.50
N LEU A 121 -7.37 8.85 30.24
CA LEU A 121 -8.49 8.72 29.29
C LEU A 121 -8.76 7.26 28.87
N GLY A 122 -8.15 6.28 29.56
CA GLY A 122 -8.18 4.86 29.20
C GLY A 122 -7.13 4.45 28.16
N LYS A 123 -7.08 3.16 27.82
CA LYS A 123 -6.16 2.60 26.80
C LYS A 123 -6.77 2.52 25.39
N SER A 124 -8.00 2.98 25.23
CA SER A 124 -8.67 3.10 23.94
C SER A 124 -9.09 4.55 23.76
N LEU A 125 -8.52 5.22 22.76
CA LEU A 125 -8.70 6.65 22.54
C LEU A 125 -9.41 6.94 21.23
N THR A 126 -10.37 7.84 21.30
CA THR A 126 -11.00 8.45 20.13
C THR A 126 -10.14 9.60 19.59
N GLN A 127 -10.38 9.99 18.33
CA GLN A 127 -9.70 11.15 17.73
C GLN A 127 -9.96 12.46 18.50
N LYS A 128 -11.13 12.62 19.12
CA LYS A 128 -11.43 13.78 19.98
C LYS A 128 -10.53 13.80 21.23
N GLN A 129 -10.25 12.65 21.83
CA GLN A 129 -9.35 12.53 22.97
C GLN A 129 -7.89 12.80 22.58
N ILE A 130 -7.48 12.45 21.35
CA ILE A 130 -6.16 12.86 20.83
C ILE A 130 -6.02 14.39 20.80
N VAL A 131 -7.03 15.11 20.30
CA VAL A 131 -7.02 16.58 20.30
C VAL A 131 -7.00 17.14 21.74
N GLN A 132 -7.74 16.52 22.67
CA GLN A 132 -7.72 16.88 24.09
C GLN A 132 -6.34 16.65 24.73
N LEU A 133 -5.61 15.60 24.34
CA LEU A 133 -4.24 15.38 24.81
C LEU A 133 -3.28 16.40 24.19
N ALA A 134 -3.42 16.68 22.89
CA ALA A 134 -2.61 17.69 22.21
C ALA A 134 -2.77 19.09 22.82
N SER A 135 -3.96 19.42 23.35
CA SER A 135 -4.20 20.71 24.01
C SER A 135 -3.46 20.89 25.34
N LYS A 136 -2.75 19.87 25.85
CA LYS A 136 -1.87 19.98 27.03
C LYS A 136 -0.50 20.57 26.70
N GLY A 137 -0.16 20.65 25.41
CA GLY A 137 1.03 21.36 24.92
C GLY A 137 0.78 22.86 24.78
N GLU A 138 1.76 23.56 24.22
CA GLU A 138 1.67 25.01 24.00
C GLU A 138 0.63 25.33 22.91
N GLN A 139 -0.02 26.49 23.04
CA GLN A 139 -1.19 26.84 22.25
C GLN A 139 -0.91 27.88 21.16
N LYS A 140 0.37 28.25 20.99
CA LYS A 140 0.86 29.26 20.05
C LYS A 140 2.24 28.84 19.56
N ASP A 141 2.49 29.03 18.26
CA ASP A 141 3.77 28.76 17.61
C ASP A 141 4.30 27.35 17.95
N ALA A 142 3.41 26.36 17.93
CA ALA A 142 3.67 25.02 18.43
C ALA A 142 3.07 23.90 17.56
N ILE A 143 3.79 22.78 17.53
CA ILE A 143 3.30 21.47 17.11
C ILE A 143 3.21 20.60 18.37
N ASN A 144 2.02 20.12 18.70
CA ASN A 144 1.80 19.23 19.85
C ASN A 144 1.73 17.78 19.38
N VAL A 145 2.78 17.00 19.63
CA VAL A 145 2.92 15.61 19.21
C VAL A 145 2.45 14.68 20.34
N VAL A 146 1.33 14.00 20.14
CA VAL A 146 0.82 12.97 21.05
C VAL A 146 1.42 11.62 20.66
N LEU A 147 2.16 11.02 21.58
CA LEU A 147 2.82 9.72 21.41
C LEU A 147 2.13 8.72 22.32
N THR A 148 1.47 7.71 21.76
CA THR A 148 0.75 6.70 22.55
C THR A 148 1.59 5.44 22.71
N ALA A 149 1.66 4.92 23.94
CA ALA A 149 2.42 3.73 24.30
C ALA A 149 1.93 2.48 23.54
N SER A 150 2.74 1.43 23.53
CA SER A 150 2.46 0.24 22.73
C SER A 150 1.24 -0.53 23.17
N ASP A 151 0.67 -0.24 24.35
CA ASP A 151 -0.55 -0.86 24.87
C ASP A 151 -1.80 0.05 24.76
N VAL A 152 -1.73 1.10 23.93
CA VAL A 152 -2.83 2.06 23.71
C VAL A 152 -3.36 1.96 22.28
N ALA A 153 -4.63 1.62 22.15
CA ALA A 153 -5.36 1.63 20.89
C ALA A 153 -5.96 3.01 20.61
N VAL A 154 -5.97 3.42 19.33
CA VAL A 154 -6.57 4.67 18.87
C VAL A 154 -7.41 4.39 17.63
N ASP A 155 -8.54 5.08 17.45
CA ASP A 155 -9.42 4.90 16.28
C ASP A 155 -8.66 4.94 14.94
N GLY A 156 -8.69 3.82 14.20
CA GLY A 156 -8.03 3.65 12.90
C GLY A 156 -6.55 3.25 12.97
N PHE A 157 -5.95 3.23 14.16
CA PHE A 157 -4.59 2.72 14.36
C PHE A 157 -4.50 1.28 13.87
N CYS A 158 -3.43 0.93 13.17
CA CYS A 158 -3.18 -0.41 12.63
C CYS A 158 -4.14 -0.90 11.53
N VAL A 159 -5.16 -0.12 11.17
CA VAL A 159 -6.14 -0.49 10.13
C VAL A 159 -5.93 0.33 8.86
N ASN A 160 -5.79 1.64 9.01
CA ASN A 160 -5.64 2.54 7.88
C ASN A 160 -4.61 3.65 8.11
N ARG A 161 -4.02 3.74 9.30
CA ARG A 161 -3.02 4.75 9.64
C ARG A 161 -2.15 4.32 10.82
N CYS A 162 -0.96 4.91 10.89
CA CYS A 162 -0.01 4.77 12.00
C CYS A 162 0.10 6.05 12.84
N GLY A 163 -0.56 7.10 12.38
CA GLY A 163 -0.62 8.41 12.99
C GLY A 163 -1.48 9.35 12.17
N THR A 164 -1.68 10.56 12.66
CA THR A 164 -2.43 11.63 11.97
C THR A 164 -1.82 12.97 12.31
N HIS A 165 -2.04 13.98 11.49
CA HIS A 165 -1.81 15.37 11.86
C HIS A 165 -3.07 16.21 11.61
N GLY A 166 -3.12 17.40 12.20
CA GLY A 166 -4.22 18.34 12.02
C GLY A 166 -3.99 19.63 12.79
N ALA A 167 -5.03 20.44 12.92
CA ALA A 167 -4.98 21.67 13.68
C ALA A 167 -6.22 21.85 14.56
N SER A 168 -6.04 22.55 15.68
CA SER A 168 -7.12 22.92 16.59
C SER A 168 -7.02 24.38 17.01
N LYS A 169 -8.13 24.92 17.52
CA LYS A 169 -8.16 26.26 18.10
C LYS A 169 -7.36 26.26 19.40
N GLY A 170 -6.42 27.18 19.52
CA GLY A 170 -5.59 27.42 20.69
C GLY A 170 -6.02 28.65 21.49
N ALA A 171 -5.06 29.29 22.14
CA ALA A 171 -5.30 30.38 23.08
C ALA A 171 -5.83 31.65 22.37
N VAL A 172 -6.64 32.41 23.09
CA VAL A 172 -7.04 33.77 22.69
C VAL A 172 -6.07 34.74 23.37
N ILE A 173 -5.22 35.40 22.59
CA ILE A 173 -4.24 36.37 23.09
C ILE A 173 -4.54 37.71 22.42
N ASN A 174 -4.74 38.76 23.23
CA ASN A 174 -5.09 40.11 22.76
C ASN A 174 -6.29 40.12 21.78
N GLY A 175 -7.34 39.34 22.09
CA GLY A 175 -8.54 39.23 21.26
C GLY A 175 -8.38 38.41 19.98
N LYS A 176 -7.19 37.87 19.67
CA LYS A 176 -6.94 36.99 18.52
C LYS A 176 -6.87 35.53 18.95
N THR A 177 -7.66 34.68 18.29
CA THR A 177 -7.62 33.22 18.48
C THR A 177 -6.48 32.63 17.66
N TYR A 178 -5.50 32.05 18.33
CA TYR A 178 -4.42 31.31 17.68
C TYR A 178 -4.86 29.88 17.37
N LYS A 179 -4.20 29.24 16.40
CA LYS A 179 -4.34 27.80 16.14
C LYS A 179 -3.00 27.13 16.46
N PHE A 180 -3.05 25.89 16.91
CA PHE A 180 -1.87 25.04 17.01
C PHE A 180 -2.04 23.83 16.09
N ALA A 181 -0.92 23.34 15.54
CA ALA A 181 -0.90 22.08 14.83
C ALA A 181 -0.68 20.95 15.84
N TYR A 182 -1.22 19.77 15.54
CA TYR A 182 -0.97 18.58 16.34
C TYR A 182 -0.64 17.40 15.45
N ILE A 183 0.13 16.47 16.01
CA ILE A 183 0.43 15.18 15.42
C ILE A 183 0.08 14.12 16.45
N TRP A 184 -0.39 12.97 16.00
CA TRP A 184 -0.44 11.76 16.80
C TRP A 184 0.31 10.64 16.09
N VAL A 185 1.10 9.87 16.84
CA VAL A 185 1.75 8.64 16.38
C VAL A 185 1.58 7.56 17.45
N GLY A 186 1.17 6.37 17.03
CA GLY A 186 1.05 5.21 17.91
C GLY A 186 2.27 4.31 17.87
N ASN A 187 2.69 3.80 19.03
CA ASN A 187 3.69 2.72 19.07
C ASN A 187 3.03 1.40 18.65
N SER A 188 3.47 0.85 17.52
CA SER A 188 2.85 -0.32 16.90
C SER A 188 3.37 -1.67 17.40
N GLU A 189 4.34 -1.66 18.32
CA GLU A 189 5.07 -2.85 18.79
C GLU A 189 4.16 -4.03 19.15
N THR A 190 3.03 -3.80 19.83
CA THR A 190 2.13 -4.91 20.24
C THR A 190 0.96 -5.18 19.28
N PHE A 191 0.55 -4.18 18.50
CA PHE A 191 -0.69 -4.27 17.70
C PHE A 191 -0.44 -4.63 16.24
N CYS A 192 0.54 -3.98 15.59
CA CYS A 192 0.74 -4.11 14.15
C CYS A 192 2.16 -3.72 13.71
N PRO A 193 3.22 -4.29 14.30
CA PRO A 193 4.58 -3.88 13.98
C PRO A 193 4.90 -4.08 12.49
N GLY A 194 4.32 -5.12 11.85
CA GLY A 194 4.45 -5.33 10.41
C GLY A 194 3.79 -4.28 9.51
N TYR A 195 2.90 -3.45 10.03
CA TYR A 195 2.26 -2.38 9.24
C TYR A 195 2.96 -1.05 9.49
N CYS A 196 3.11 -0.67 10.77
CA CYS A 196 3.56 0.66 11.14
C CYS A 196 5.04 0.77 11.47
N ALA A 197 5.75 -0.34 11.65
CA ALA A 197 7.21 -0.36 11.85
C ALA A 197 7.96 -0.97 10.67
N TRP A 198 7.32 -1.17 9.51
CA TRP A 198 8.05 -1.53 8.29
C TRP A 198 9.08 -0.45 7.93
N PRO A 199 10.35 -0.79 7.66
CA PRO A 199 10.88 -2.12 7.31
C PRO A 199 11.52 -2.92 8.46
N PHE A 200 11.34 -2.52 9.73
CA PHE A 200 11.96 -3.16 10.90
C PHE A 200 11.19 -4.36 11.45
N HIS A 201 10.05 -4.67 10.86
CA HIS A 201 9.26 -5.86 11.15
C HIS A 201 8.74 -6.45 9.84
N GLN A 202 8.43 -7.74 9.87
CA GLN A 202 7.90 -8.46 8.72
C GLN A 202 6.57 -7.84 8.29
N PRO A 203 6.41 -7.42 7.02
CA PRO A 203 5.21 -6.74 6.57
C PRO A 203 3.97 -7.64 6.62
N ILE A 204 2.83 -7.09 7.03
CA ILE A 204 1.55 -7.84 7.09
C ILE A 204 1.05 -8.22 5.69
N TYR A 205 1.41 -7.43 4.66
CA TYR A 205 1.03 -7.64 3.28
C TYR A 205 2.18 -7.26 2.33
N GLY A 206 2.15 -7.77 1.10
CA GLY A 206 3.21 -7.53 0.11
C GLY A 206 4.42 -8.44 0.28
N PRO A 207 5.55 -8.14 -0.40
CA PRO A 207 6.72 -9.01 -0.40
C PRO A 207 7.25 -9.24 1.01
N GLN A 208 7.38 -10.52 1.38
CA GLN A 208 7.78 -10.98 2.70
C GLN A 208 9.32 -10.97 2.85
N SER A 209 9.94 -9.81 2.58
CA SER A 209 11.38 -9.64 2.77
C SER A 209 11.74 -9.72 4.27
N PRO A 210 12.91 -10.28 4.62
CA PRO A 210 13.37 -10.29 6.00
C PRO A 210 13.40 -8.87 6.59
N PRO A 211 12.98 -8.69 7.87
CA PRO A 211 13.02 -7.39 8.52
C PRO A 211 14.44 -6.82 8.55
N LEU A 212 14.55 -5.51 8.36
CA LEU A 212 15.80 -4.80 8.56
C LEU A 212 16.05 -4.58 10.05
N GLY A 213 17.33 -4.50 10.45
CA GLY A 213 17.67 -4.16 11.83
C GLY A 213 17.24 -2.73 12.18
N ALA A 214 16.55 -2.56 13.29
CA ALA A 214 16.08 -1.25 13.79
C ALA A 214 17.27 -0.41 14.31
N PRO A 215 17.45 0.85 13.86
CA PRO A 215 18.64 1.66 14.12
C PRO A 215 18.88 2.06 15.57
N ASN A 216 17.85 2.01 16.42
CA ASN A 216 17.96 2.28 17.85
C ASN A 216 17.61 1.05 18.71
N ASN A 217 17.58 -0.13 18.10
CA ASN A 217 17.25 -1.41 18.75
C ASN A 217 15.87 -1.39 19.45
N ASP A 218 14.93 -0.63 18.92
CA ASP A 218 13.54 -0.57 19.38
C ASP A 218 12.61 -0.46 18.17
N VAL A 219 12.10 -1.60 17.70
CA VAL A 219 11.26 -1.70 16.49
C VAL A 219 10.05 -0.78 16.57
N GLY A 220 9.39 -0.73 17.73
CA GLY A 220 8.22 0.10 17.95
C GLY A 220 8.53 1.58 17.79
N VAL A 221 9.53 2.08 18.50
CA VAL A 221 9.90 3.50 18.48
C VAL A 221 10.60 3.91 17.19
N ASP A 222 11.42 3.05 16.60
CA ASP A 222 12.01 3.32 15.28
C ASP A 222 10.92 3.41 14.19
N GLY A 223 9.87 2.58 14.27
CA GLY A 223 8.65 2.73 13.49
C GLY A 223 7.90 4.04 13.77
N MET A 224 7.79 4.45 15.04
CA MET A 224 7.20 5.76 15.38
C MET A 224 7.97 6.91 14.75
N VAL A 225 9.31 6.87 14.73
CA VAL A 225 10.13 7.93 14.13
C VAL A 225 9.88 8.06 12.63
N ILE A 226 9.74 6.95 11.88
CA ILE A 226 9.37 6.99 10.46
C ILE A 226 8.06 7.74 10.26
N ASN A 227 7.03 7.36 11.03
CA ASN A 227 5.70 7.96 10.92
C ASN A 227 5.68 9.42 11.36
N LEU A 228 6.40 9.75 12.43
CA LEU A 228 6.56 11.12 12.92
C LEU A 228 7.28 11.99 11.88
N ALA A 229 8.34 11.49 11.24
CA ALA A 229 9.06 12.19 10.18
C ALA A 229 8.13 12.52 9.01
N SER A 230 7.34 11.53 8.57
CA SER A 230 6.33 11.71 7.51
C SER A 230 5.30 12.79 7.87
N LEU A 231 4.71 12.69 9.07
CA LEU A 231 3.68 13.61 9.54
C LEU A 231 4.22 15.02 9.85
N LEU A 232 5.49 15.15 10.26
CA LEU A 232 6.14 16.45 10.42
C LEU A 232 6.30 17.16 9.07
N ALA A 233 6.70 16.44 8.01
CA ALA A 233 6.79 17.01 6.67
C ALA A 233 5.41 17.44 6.14
N GLY A 234 4.38 16.63 6.34
CA GLY A 234 2.98 17.00 6.05
C GLY A 234 2.54 18.22 6.86
N THR A 235 2.80 18.25 8.16
CA THR A 235 2.46 19.40 9.03
C THR A 235 3.19 20.68 8.65
N ALA A 236 4.45 20.60 8.20
CA ALA A 236 5.19 21.78 7.75
C ALA A 236 4.58 22.35 6.45
N THR A 237 4.21 21.48 5.53
CA THR A 237 3.79 21.86 4.16
C THR A 237 2.26 21.99 3.99
N ASN A 238 1.48 21.49 4.94
CA ASN A 238 0.02 21.51 4.93
C ASN A 238 -0.58 21.51 6.36
N PRO A 239 -0.18 22.45 7.25
CA PRO A 239 -0.61 22.44 8.67
C PRO A 239 -2.12 22.55 8.89
N PHE A 240 -2.86 23.13 7.93
CA PHE A 240 -4.28 23.47 8.06
C PHE A 240 -5.16 22.89 6.94
N GLY A 241 -4.66 21.90 6.18
CA GLY A 241 -5.44 21.22 5.13
C GLY A 241 -5.63 22.02 3.84
N ASN A 242 -4.88 23.11 3.65
CA ASN A 242 -4.95 23.96 2.44
C ASN A 242 -3.58 24.37 1.88
N GLY A 243 -2.49 23.73 2.30
CA GLY A 243 -1.13 23.92 1.79
C GLY A 243 -0.86 23.07 0.54
N TYR A 244 0.13 22.17 0.62
CA TYR A 244 0.45 21.22 -0.44
C TYR A 244 -0.26 19.88 -0.24
N TYR A 245 -1.15 19.50 -1.16
CA TYR A 245 -1.74 18.17 -1.17
C TYR A 245 -2.33 17.76 -2.52
N GLN A 246 -2.65 16.48 -2.65
CA GLN A 246 -3.46 15.92 -3.73
C GLN A 246 -4.48 14.92 -3.19
N GLY A 247 -5.62 14.80 -3.89
CA GLY A 247 -6.74 13.98 -3.46
C GLY A 247 -7.73 14.81 -2.63
N GLU A 248 -8.65 14.11 -1.98
CA GLU A 248 -9.62 14.75 -1.08
C GLU A 248 -8.94 15.29 0.17
N ALA A 249 -9.47 16.41 0.70
CA ALA A 249 -8.85 17.13 1.81
C ALA A 249 -8.89 16.36 3.15
N ASP A 250 -9.72 15.32 3.25
CA ASP A 250 -9.87 14.45 4.42
C ASP A 250 -8.91 13.24 4.42
N ALA A 251 -8.33 12.89 3.26
CA ALA A 251 -7.31 11.86 3.11
C ALA A 251 -6.23 12.24 2.06
N PRO A 252 -5.53 13.38 2.23
CA PRO A 252 -4.60 13.87 1.22
C PRO A 252 -3.33 13.02 1.10
N LEU A 253 -2.82 12.90 -0.13
CA LEU A 253 -1.40 12.68 -0.37
C LEU A 253 -0.66 14.01 -0.14
N GLU A 254 0.45 13.95 0.58
CA GLU A 254 1.27 15.08 1.03
C GLU A 254 2.75 14.79 0.82
N ALA A 255 3.63 15.70 1.28
CA ALA A 255 5.06 15.69 1.01
C ALA A 255 5.73 14.31 1.18
N ALA A 256 5.44 13.60 2.27
CA ALA A 256 5.99 12.27 2.53
C ALA A 256 5.04 11.13 2.15
N SER A 257 3.72 11.29 2.33
CA SER A 257 2.74 10.23 2.03
C SER A 257 2.58 9.97 0.53
N ALA A 258 3.02 10.89 -0.33
CA ALA A 258 3.20 10.67 -1.76
C ALA A 258 4.34 9.69 -2.11
N CYS A 259 5.23 9.39 -1.14
CA CYS A 259 6.41 8.54 -1.32
C CYS A 259 6.42 7.34 -0.36
N PRO A 260 5.34 6.54 -0.29
CA PRO A 260 5.23 5.49 0.71
C PRO A 260 6.30 4.42 0.51
N GLY A 261 7.02 4.12 1.59
CA GLY A 261 8.02 3.07 1.64
C GLY A 261 9.31 3.32 0.84
N VAL A 262 9.50 4.53 0.31
CA VAL A 262 10.74 4.93 -0.36
C VAL A 262 11.68 5.54 0.67
N TYR A 263 12.77 4.85 1.02
CA TYR A 263 13.75 5.35 2.00
C TYR A 263 15.14 5.59 1.40
N ALA A 264 15.51 4.87 0.34
CA ALA A 264 16.76 5.05 -0.37
C ALA A 264 16.63 4.79 -1.87
N LYS A 265 17.71 5.04 -2.61
CA LYS A 265 17.77 4.80 -4.05
C LYS A 265 17.43 3.35 -4.36
N GLY A 266 16.71 3.12 -5.46
CA GLY A 266 16.33 1.76 -5.87
C GLY A 266 15.21 1.13 -5.04
N ALA A 267 14.57 1.87 -4.13
CA ALA A 267 13.41 1.37 -3.40
C ALA A 267 12.28 0.95 -4.36
N TYR A 268 11.60 -0.13 -4.01
CA TYR A 268 10.42 -0.66 -4.70
C TYR A 268 9.54 -1.39 -3.66
N PRO A 269 8.30 -1.79 -3.98
CA PRO A 269 7.43 -2.43 -2.98
C PRO A 269 8.09 -3.64 -2.33
N GLY A 270 8.20 -3.64 -1.00
CA GLY A 270 8.90 -4.69 -0.24
C GLY A 270 10.41 -4.50 -0.08
N TYR A 271 11.01 -3.47 -0.70
CA TYR A 271 12.43 -3.14 -0.56
C TYR A 271 12.63 -1.64 -0.27
N ALA A 272 13.21 -1.34 0.89
CA ALA A 272 13.39 0.03 1.38
C ALA A 272 14.39 0.88 0.56
N GLY A 273 15.14 0.27 -0.35
CA GLY A 273 16.23 0.89 -1.11
C GLY A 273 17.60 0.56 -0.54
N ASP A 274 18.63 1.09 -1.20
CA ASP A 274 20.05 0.92 -0.84
C ASP A 274 20.39 1.69 0.45
N LEU A 275 20.05 1.12 1.61
CA LEU A 275 20.28 1.74 2.92
C LEU A 275 21.72 1.55 3.44
N LEU A 276 22.15 2.43 4.34
CA LEU A 276 23.34 2.20 5.14
C LEU A 276 23.08 1.10 6.16
N VAL A 277 24.07 0.23 6.38
CA VAL A 277 24.01 -0.83 7.38
C VAL A 277 25.12 -0.61 8.41
N ASP A 278 24.76 -0.62 9.69
CA ASP A 278 25.71 -0.65 10.79
C ASP A 278 26.37 -2.03 10.85
N LYS A 279 27.70 -2.08 10.70
CA LYS A 279 28.45 -3.34 10.65
C LYS A 279 28.45 -4.11 11.97
N THR A 280 28.22 -3.43 13.09
CA THR A 280 28.23 -4.02 14.44
C THR A 280 26.85 -4.52 14.82
N THR A 281 25.80 -3.73 14.56
CA THR A 281 24.44 -4.07 15.00
C THR A 281 23.58 -4.70 13.90
N GLY A 282 24.00 -4.62 12.64
CA GLY A 282 23.18 -5.00 11.48
C GLY A 282 22.03 -4.02 11.18
N ALA A 283 21.96 -2.89 11.88
CA ALA A 283 20.86 -1.96 11.75
C ALA A 283 20.91 -1.16 10.44
N SER A 284 19.75 -0.95 9.82
CA SER A 284 19.61 -0.22 8.57
C SER A 284 19.09 1.20 8.81
N TYR A 285 19.71 2.18 8.15
CA TYR A 285 19.41 3.60 8.33
C TYR A 285 19.75 4.41 7.08
N ASN A 286 19.27 5.64 7.00
CA ASN A 286 19.65 6.58 5.93
C ASN A 286 20.02 7.97 6.45
N ALA A 287 19.96 8.21 7.76
CA ALA A 287 20.28 9.50 8.35
C ALA A 287 20.99 9.36 9.70
N HIS A 288 22.05 10.14 9.90
CA HIS A 288 22.66 10.38 11.21
C HIS A 288 21.91 11.49 11.96
N GLY A 289 21.66 11.29 13.24
CA GLY A 289 21.11 12.29 14.15
C GLY A 289 22.10 12.68 15.27
N THR A 290 21.63 13.50 16.19
CA THR A 290 22.36 13.92 17.39
C THR A 290 22.59 12.73 18.33
N ASN A 291 23.54 12.88 19.27
CA ASN A 291 23.84 11.87 20.28
C ASN A 291 24.20 10.47 19.71
N GLY A 292 24.79 10.44 18.50
CA GLY A 292 25.19 9.20 17.84
C GLY A 292 24.04 8.35 17.30
N ARG A 293 22.80 8.87 17.35
CA ARG A 293 21.61 8.16 16.89
C ARG A 293 21.60 8.00 15.38
N LYS A 294 20.97 6.94 14.92
CA LYS A 294 20.72 6.64 13.52
C LYS A 294 19.22 6.56 13.30
N TYR A 295 18.77 7.00 12.14
CA TYR A 295 17.35 7.07 11.81
C TYR A 295 17.09 6.64 10.38
N LEU A 296 15.89 6.14 10.16
CA LEU A 296 15.31 5.95 8.84
C LEU A 296 14.23 7.03 8.63
N VAL A 297 14.43 7.89 7.65
CA VAL A 297 13.50 8.97 7.30
C VAL A 297 12.94 8.74 5.88
N PRO A 298 11.66 9.02 5.61
CA PRO A 298 11.04 8.78 4.30
C PRO A 298 11.59 9.72 3.24
N ALA A 299 11.53 9.31 1.98
CA ALA A 299 11.67 10.24 0.87
C ALA A 299 10.57 11.30 0.91
N LEU A 300 10.90 12.52 0.51
CA LEU A 300 9.91 13.56 0.27
C LEU A 300 9.71 13.72 -1.24
N TYR A 301 8.47 13.90 -1.67
CA TYR A 301 8.19 14.26 -3.04
C TYR A 301 8.92 15.57 -3.39
N ASP A 302 9.57 15.61 -4.53
CA ASP A 302 10.22 16.82 -5.03
C ASP A 302 9.37 17.39 -6.17
N PRO A 303 8.60 18.46 -5.90
CA PRO A 303 7.77 19.10 -6.92
C PRO A 303 8.55 19.65 -8.11
N ALA A 304 9.86 19.93 -7.96
CA ALA A 304 10.69 20.39 -9.08
C ALA A 304 11.04 19.25 -10.06
N THR A 305 11.22 18.02 -9.56
CA THR A 305 11.57 16.86 -10.39
C THR A 305 10.40 15.90 -10.62
N SER A 306 9.24 16.18 -10.01
CA SER A 306 8.06 15.32 -10.01
C SER A 306 8.35 13.87 -9.60
N SER A 307 9.19 13.70 -8.57
CA SER A 307 9.65 12.38 -8.14
C SER A 307 10.00 12.34 -6.66
N CYS A 308 10.03 11.15 -6.05
CA CYS A 308 10.44 10.98 -4.66
C CYS A 308 11.95 11.19 -4.49
N SER A 309 12.33 12.14 -3.64
CA SER A 309 13.72 12.49 -3.36
C SER A 309 14.20 11.83 -2.07
N THR A 310 15.21 10.98 -2.19
CA THR A 310 15.90 10.36 -1.06
C THR A 310 17.16 11.16 -0.70
N LEU A 311 17.66 10.98 0.51
CA LEU A 311 18.98 11.49 0.88
C LEU A 311 20.06 10.92 -0.08
N LYS A 312 20.87 11.81 -0.65
CA LYS A 312 22.02 11.40 -1.49
C LYS A 312 23.14 10.93 -0.56
N MET A 313 23.45 9.65 -0.62
CA MET A 313 24.62 9.09 0.06
C MET A 313 25.86 9.55 -0.70
N SER A 314 26.67 10.43 -0.09
CA SER A 314 27.96 10.79 -0.69
C SER A 314 28.89 9.60 -0.54
N SER A 315 29.25 8.96 -1.65
CA SER A 315 30.29 7.92 -1.73
C SER A 315 31.68 8.54 -1.52
N SER A 316 31.91 9.17 -0.37
CA SER A 316 33.26 9.57 0.03
C SER A 316 33.93 8.33 0.62
N HIS A 317 35.01 7.88 -0.03
CA HIS A 317 35.89 6.73 0.29
C HIS A 317 35.67 5.41 -0.48
N PHE A 318 35.56 5.45 -1.81
CA PHE A 318 35.95 4.28 -2.64
C PHE A 318 36.52 4.65 -4.03
N ILE A 319 37.14 5.82 -4.16
CA ILE A 319 37.93 6.19 -5.35
C ILE A 319 39.36 6.50 -4.90
N LEU A 320 40.08 5.48 -4.41
CA LEU A 320 41.56 5.44 -4.39
C LEU A 320 42.05 4.02 -4.06
N SER A 321 41.72 3.03 -4.89
CA SER A 321 42.37 1.70 -4.86
C SER A 321 42.18 0.90 -6.15
N LEU A 322 41.29 1.33 -7.04
CA LEU A 322 41.04 0.67 -8.32
C LEU A 322 42.04 1.11 -9.40
N PHE A 323 43.35 1.01 -9.13
CA PHE A 323 44.39 1.12 -10.18
C PHE A 323 45.54 0.12 -10.05
N VAL A 324 45.50 -0.80 -9.07
CA VAL A 324 46.51 -1.86 -8.95
C VAL A 324 45.82 -3.18 -8.60
N LEU A 325 45.09 -3.77 -9.55
CA LEU A 325 44.94 -5.22 -9.70
C LEU A 325 44.18 -5.57 -11.00
N ILE A 326 44.49 -4.91 -12.12
CA ILE A 326 44.11 -5.43 -13.44
C ILE A 326 45.32 -6.17 -13.99
N SER A 327 45.57 -7.36 -13.46
CA SER A 327 46.46 -8.36 -14.07
C SER A 327 46.17 -9.70 -13.39
N PHE A 328 45.70 -10.64 -14.20
CA PHE A 328 45.44 -12.04 -13.86
C PHE A 328 44.26 -12.28 -12.91
N ILE A 329 43.09 -12.56 -13.52
CA ILE A 329 42.35 -13.82 -13.33
C ILE A 329 41.25 -13.83 -14.40
N ASN A 330 41.49 -14.60 -15.47
CA ASN A 330 40.43 -15.15 -16.30
C ASN A 330 39.75 -16.24 -15.47
N VAL A 331 38.62 -15.92 -14.84
CA VAL A 331 37.67 -16.92 -14.36
C VAL A 331 36.31 -16.58 -14.93
N CYS A 332 35.83 -17.48 -15.80
CA CYS A 332 34.45 -17.57 -16.21
C CYS A 332 33.55 -17.59 -14.98
N PHE A 333 32.90 -16.47 -14.67
CA PHE A 333 31.67 -16.51 -13.90
C PHE A 333 30.55 -16.90 -14.85
N ALA A 334 30.35 -18.22 -14.97
CA ALA A 334 29.03 -18.75 -15.27
C ALA A 334 28.04 -18.06 -14.33
N SER A 335 27.00 -17.43 -14.89
CA SER A 335 25.87 -16.91 -14.13
C SER A 335 25.36 -17.99 -13.20
N ARG A 336 25.74 -17.91 -11.92
CA ARG A 336 25.08 -18.68 -10.87
C ARG A 336 23.69 -18.08 -10.74
N LYS A 337 22.71 -18.76 -11.34
CA LYS A 337 21.32 -18.71 -10.91
C LYS A 337 21.34 -18.88 -9.39
N LEU A 338 21.02 -17.83 -8.66
CA LEU A 338 20.76 -17.93 -7.23
C LEU A 338 19.36 -18.54 -7.07
N THR A 339 19.25 -19.84 -7.34
CA THR A 339 18.18 -20.67 -6.79
C THR A 339 18.49 -20.89 -5.33
N ALA A 340 17.93 -20.03 -4.49
CA ALA A 340 17.72 -20.28 -3.07
C ALA A 340 16.56 -19.39 -2.61
N LEU A 341 15.34 -19.80 -2.97
CA LEU A 341 14.15 -19.41 -2.23
C LEU A 341 14.34 -19.98 -0.82
N VAL A 342 14.53 -19.10 0.17
CA VAL A 342 14.21 -19.46 1.55
C VAL A 342 12.70 -19.60 1.59
N GLU A 343 12.27 -20.85 1.57
CA GLU A 343 10.89 -21.27 1.76
C GLU A 343 10.54 -21.06 3.23
N GLN A 344 9.90 -19.93 3.56
CA GLN A 344 9.15 -19.83 4.80
C GLN A 344 7.69 -20.15 4.46
N THR A 345 7.30 -21.40 4.69
CA THR A 345 5.96 -21.96 4.48
C THR A 345 4.95 -21.26 5.40
N GLN A 346 4.52 -20.06 4.99
CA GLN A 346 3.30 -19.44 5.52
C GLN A 346 2.12 -20.19 4.90
N LEU A 347 1.59 -21.13 5.68
CA LEU A 347 0.49 -22.00 5.29
C LEU A 347 -0.84 -21.25 5.46
N LEU A 348 -1.65 -21.19 4.40
CA LEU A 348 -3.06 -20.82 4.50
C LEU A 348 -3.79 -21.91 5.33
N GLN A 349 -3.99 -21.64 6.62
CA GLN A 349 -4.53 -22.62 7.56
C GLN A 349 -6.06 -22.72 7.44
N TYR A 350 -6.57 -23.94 7.62
CA TYR A 350 -8.00 -24.18 7.76
C TYR A 350 -8.38 -24.16 9.25
N HIS A 351 -9.22 -23.22 9.63
CA HIS A 351 -9.64 -23.00 11.03
C HIS A 351 -10.93 -23.74 11.39
N LYS A 352 -11.28 -24.78 10.62
CA LYS A 352 -12.44 -25.68 10.83
C LYS A 352 -13.81 -24.96 10.81
N GLY A 353 -13.88 -23.75 10.30
CA GLY A 353 -15.12 -23.03 10.06
C GLY A 353 -15.84 -23.48 8.79
N ALA A 354 -17.00 -22.90 8.53
CA ALA A 354 -17.81 -23.31 7.40
C ALA A 354 -17.22 -22.83 6.07
N LEU A 355 -17.29 -23.68 5.05
CA LEU A 355 -17.06 -23.34 3.65
C LEU A 355 -18.42 -23.26 2.93
N LEU A 356 -18.54 -22.42 1.91
CA LEU A 356 -19.77 -22.41 1.10
C LEU A 356 -19.90 -23.71 0.31
N SER A 357 -21.06 -24.32 0.31
CA SER A 357 -21.29 -25.58 -0.41
C SER A 357 -22.70 -25.69 -0.96
N GLY A 358 -22.88 -26.47 -2.02
CA GLY A 358 -24.15 -26.62 -2.71
C GLY A 358 -24.39 -25.58 -3.80
N LYS A 359 -25.65 -25.40 -4.21
CA LYS A 359 -26.03 -24.43 -5.24
C LYS A 359 -26.15 -23.05 -4.61
N ILE A 360 -25.29 -22.12 -5.03
CA ILE A 360 -25.23 -20.77 -4.49
C ILE A 360 -25.57 -19.75 -5.60
N SER A 361 -26.54 -18.90 -5.31
CA SER A 361 -26.96 -17.79 -6.16
C SER A 361 -26.05 -16.58 -5.95
N VAL A 362 -25.44 -16.06 -7.02
CA VAL A 362 -24.65 -14.82 -6.97
C VAL A 362 -25.53 -13.66 -7.45
N ASN A 363 -26.09 -12.91 -6.51
CA ASN A 363 -26.96 -11.78 -6.81
C ASN A 363 -26.12 -10.51 -7.02
N LEU A 364 -26.43 -9.74 -8.05
CA LEU A 364 -25.72 -8.49 -8.37
C LEU A 364 -26.60 -7.28 -8.00
N ILE A 365 -26.13 -6.45 -7.07
CA ILE A 365 -26.77 -5.22 -6.63
C ILE A 365 -25.97 -4.05 -7.21
N TRP A 366 -26.46 -3.46 -8.29
CA TRP A 366 -25.86 -2.34 -9.00
C TRP A 366 -26.27 -1.03 -8.35
N TYR A 367 -25.33 -0.32 -7.74
CA TYR A 367 -25.57 0.97 -7.08
C TYR A 367 -24.91 2.12 -7.85
N GLY A 368 -25.73 3.00 -8.42
CA GLY A 368 -25.30 4.04 -9.35
C GLY A 368 -25.48 3.64 -10.82
N LYS A 369 -24.98 4.49 -11.73
CA LYS A 369 -25.20 4.33 -13.17
C LYS A 369 -24.12 3.43 -13.81
N PHE A 370 -24.55 2.28 -14.32
CA PHE A 370 -23.71 1.37 -15.11
C PHE A 370 -24.26 1.26 -16.53
N LYS A 371 -23.36 1.28 -17.53
CA LYS A 371 -23.76 1.01 -18.92
C LYS A 371 -24.23 -0.44 -19.05
N PRO A 372 -25.18 -0.75 -19.98
CA PRO A 372 -25.54 -2.14 -20.26
C PRO A 372 -24.34 -3.04 -20.60
N SER A 373 -23.34 -2.50 -21.32
CA SER A 373 -22.09 -3.21 -21.63
C SER A 373 -21.27 -3.56 -20.39
N GLN A 374 -21.18 -2.64 -19.42
CA GLN A 374 -20.51 -2.86 -18.13
C GLN A 374 -21.19 -3.95 -17.32
N ARG A 375 -22.53 -3.93 -17.27
CA ARG A 375 -23.31 -4.97 -16.59
C ARG A 375 -23.15 -6.35 -17.23
N ALA A 376 -23.07 -6.39 -18.57
CA ALA A 376 -22.83 -7.62 -19.31
C ALA A 376 -21.47 -8.24 -18.98
N ILE A 377 -20.39 -7.45 -18.93
CA ILE A 377 -19.03 -7.95 -18.61
C ILE A 377 -19.02 -8.73 -17.29
N VAL A 378 -19.62 -8.20 -16.23
CA VAL A 378 -19.66 -8.85 -14.91
C VAL A 378 -20.63 -10.04 -14.89
N SER A 379 -21.81 -9.91 -15.52
CA SER A 379 -22.80 -11.00 -15.60
C SER A 379 -22.22 -12.20 -16.35
N ASP A 380 -21.54 -11.96 -17.47
CA ASP A 380 -20.86 -12.97 -18.27
C ASP A 380 -19.71 -13.62 -17.47
N PHE A 381 -19.00 -12.86 -16.64
CA PHE A 381 -17.95 -13.41 -15.76
C PHE A 381 -18.54 -14.43 -14.77
N ILE A 382 -19.64 -14.09 -14.10
CA ILE A 382 -20.33 -15.01 -13.17
C ILE A 382 -20.82 -16.27 -13.91
N ASN A 383 -21.41 -16.12 -15.09
CA ASN A 383 -21.84 -17.26 -15.91
C ASN A 383 -20.64 -18.14 -16.35
N SER A 384 -19.44 -17.56 -16.45
CA SER A 384 -18.23 -18.27 -16.85
C SER A 384 -17.65 -19.17 -15.74
N LEU A 385 -18.08 -19.03 -14.48
CA LEU A 385 -17.62 -19.87 -13.36
C LEU A 385 -18.12 -21.32 -13.44
N SER A 386 -19.27 -21.53 -14.10
CA SER A 386 -19.97 -22.82 -14.16
C SER A 386 -20.22 -23.31 -15.58
N SER A 387 -19.58 -22.71 -16.60
CA SER A 387 -19.77 -23.13 -17.99
C SER A 387 -19.35 -24.59 -18.19
N SER A 388 -20.34 -25.46 -18.41
CA SER A 388 -20.18 -26.88 -18.71
C SER A 388 -19.77 -27.15 -20.15
N THR A 389 -19.91 -26.15 -21.04
CA THR A 389 -19.33 -26.20 -22.38
C THR A 389 -17.82 -26.16 -22.23
N PRO A 390 -17.09 -27.23 -22.59
CA PRO A 390 -15.64 -27.12 -22.76
C PRO A 390 -15.47 -26.08 -23.84
N SER A 391 -15.08 -24.87 -23.48
CA SER A 391 -14.62 -23.96 -24.52
C SER A 391 -13.44 -24.70 -25.16
N LYS A 392 -13.39 -24.76 -26.49
CA LYS A 392 -12.24 -25.34 -27.20
C LYS A 392 -10.94 -24.54 -26.92
N THR A 393 -10.99 -23.53 -26.05
CA THR A 393 -9.95 -22.55 -25.76
C THR A 393 -9.59 -22.61 -24.28
N ASN A 394 -8.72 -23.54 -23.93
CA ASN A 394 -8.02 -23.49 -22.65
C ASN A 394 -6.96 -22.38 -22.71
N PRO A 395 -6.77 -21.61 -21.64
CA PRO A 395 -7.39 -21.70 -20.30
C PRO A 395 -8.74 -20.97 -20.13
N SER A 396 -9.59 -21.38 -19.18
CA SER A 396 -10.94 -20.79 -18.94
C SER A 396 -11.24 -20.38 -17.49
N VAL A 397 -12.22 -19.48 -17.29
CA VAL A 397 -12.67 -19.04 -15.95
C VAL A 397 -13.21 -20.22 -15.12
N ALA A 398 -13.92 -21.17 -15.74
CA ALA A 398 -14.40 -22.38 -15.07
C ALA A 398 -13.24 -23.26 -14.57
N GLN A 399 -12.16 -23.39 -15.36
CA GLN A 399 -10.94 -24.10 -14.93
C GLN A 399 -10.26 -23.40 -13.76
N TRP A 400 -10.16 -22.08 -13.80
CA TRP A 400 -9.67 -21.30 -12.66
C TRP A 400 -10.53 -21.52 -11.42
N TRP A 401 -11.86 -21.42 -11.53
CA TRP A 401 -12.75 -21.64 -10.39
C TRP A 401 -12.61 -23.05 -9.80
N LYS A 402 -12.40 -24.07 -10.64
CA LYS A 402 -12.17 -25.45 -10.24
C LYS A 402 -10.95 -25.63 -9.33
N THR A 403 -9.97 -24.73 -9.39
CA THR A 403 -8.82 -24.78 -8.46
C THR A 403 -9.24 -24.67 -6.99
N THR A 404 -10.40 -24.04 -6.71
CA THR A 404 -10.94 -23.95 -5.34
C THR A 404 -11.29 -25.33 -4.76
N GLU A 405 -11.58 -26.34 -5.58
CA GLU A 405 -11.91 -27.71 -5.12
C GLU A 405 -10.80 -28.33 -4.24
N LYS A 406 -9.55 -27.88 -4.41
CA LYS A 406 -8.41 -28.31 -3.58
C LYS A 406 -8.63 -27.98 -2.10
N TYR A 407 -9.13 -26.78 -1.79
CA TYR A 407 -9.44 -26.39 -0.40
C TYR A 407 -10.51 -27.30 0.20
N TYR A 408 -11.58 -27.59 -0.54
CA TYR A 408 -12.65 -28.47 -0.06
C TYR A 408 -12.17 -29.89 0.21
N ARG A 409 -11.31 -30.43 -0.67
CA ARG A 409 -10.71 -31.75 -0.49
C ARG A 409 -9.86 -31.81 0.79
N LEU A 410 -9.01 -30.80 1.03
CA LEU A 410 -8.18 -30.74 2.24
C LEU A 410 -8.98 -30.52 3.52
N ALA A 411 -10.10 -29.79 3.45
CA ALA A 411 -11.03 -29.63 4.55
C ALA A 411 -11.91 -30.88 4.81
N ASN A 412 -11.73 -31.96 4.03
CA ASN A 412 -12.60 -33.14 4.02
C ASN A 412 -14.09 -32.82 3.77
N SER A 413 -14.37 -31.75 3.02
CA SER A 413 -15.74 -31.42 2.61
C SER A 413 -16.15 -32.24 1.39
N LYS A 414 -17.33 -32.87 1.47
CA LYS A 414 -17.89 -33.68 0.38
C LYS A 414 -18.56 -32.83 -0.72
N ASN A 415 -18.91 -31.59 -0.41
CA ASN A 415 -19.66 -30.71 -1.30
C ASN A 415 -18.86 -29.45 -1.59
N THR A 416 -18.75 -29.11 -2.88
CA THR A 416 -18.19 -27.85 -3.38
C THR A 416 -19.32 -26.88 -3.74
N PRO A 417 -19.06 -25.56 -3.81
CA PRO A 417 -20.05 -24.59 -4.23
C PRO A 417 -20.17 -24.59 -5.76
N SER A 418 -21.40 -24.65 -6.25
CA SER A 418 -21.76 -24.36 -7.64
C SER A 418 -22.38 -22.98 -7.69
N LEU A 419 -21.65 -22.03 -8.29
CA LEU A 419 -22.08 -20.64 -8.38
C LEU A 419 -22.90 -20.42 -9.66
N SER A 420 -24.00 -19.70 -9.56
CA SER A 420 -24.81 -19.32 -10.71
C SER A 420 -25.27 -17.88 -10.59
N LEU A 421 -25.43 -17.19 -11.73
CA LEU A 421 -25.93 -15.82 -11.74
C LEU A 421 -27.37 -15.80 -11.22
N GLY A 422 -27.58 -15.04 -10.15
CA GLY A 422 -28.87 -14.88 -9.50
C GLY A 422 -29.60 -13.61 -9.92
N LYS A 423 -30.38 -13.07 -8.98
CA LYS A 423 -31.12 -11.82 -9.15
C LYS A 423 -30.19 -10.65 -9.40
N GLN A 424 -30.57 -9.77 -10.32
CA GLN A 424 -29.93 -8.46 -10.50
C GLN A 424 -30.85 -7.34 -10.01
N VAL A 425 -30.33 -6.45 -9.17
CA VAL A 425 -31.06 -5.32 -8.59
C VAL A 425 -30.37 -4.04 -9.04
N LEU A 426 -31.12 -3.13 -9.66
CA LEU A 426 -30.61 -1.84 -10.14
C LEU A 426 -31.08 -0.72 -9.22
N ILE A 427 -30.13 0.06 -8.69
CA ILE A 427 -30.37 1.20 -7.77
C ILE A 427 -29.65 2.41 -8.35
N GLU A 428 -30.18 2.94 -9.44
CA GLU A 428 -29.56 4.02 -10.22
C GLU A 428 -29.86 5.43 -9.65
N ASN A 429 -30.76 5.51 -8.65
CA ASN A 429 -31.19 6.76 -8.03
C ASN A 429 -30.31 7.22 -6.86
N TYR A 430 -29.22 6.51 -6.56
CA TYR A 430 -28.32 6.80 -5.43
C TYR A 430 -29.08 6.95 -4.09
N SER A 431 -29.96 6.00 -3.78
CA SER A 431 -30.89 6.10 -2.63
C SER A 431 -30.25 6.33 -1.25
N LEU A 432 -28.95 6.11 -1.09
CA LEU A 432 -28.17 6.30 0.13
C LEU A 432 -27.07 7.38 -0.02
N GLY A 433 -27.09 8.16 -1.11
CA GLY A 433 -26.06 9.12 -1.48
C GLY A 433 -24.88 8.51 -2.26
N LYS A 434 -23.91 9.35 -2.65
CA LYS A 434 -22.69 8.93 -3.37
C LYS A 434 -21.50 8.65 -2.46
N SER A 435 -21.67 8.77 -1.15
CA SER A 435 -20.67 8.40 -0.15
C SER A 435 -21.31 7.38 0.79
N LEU A 436 -20.75 6.16 0.82
CA LEU A 436 -21.33 5.03 1.54
C LEU A 436 -20.41 4.52 2.64
N THR A 437 -20.99 4.29 3.80
CA THR A 437 -20.36 3.57 4.89
C THR A 437 -20.44 2.05 4.71
N GLN A 438 -19.61 1.29 5.41
CA GLN A 438 -19.69 -0.17 5.41
C GLN A 438 -21.06 -0.70 5.90
N LYS A 439 -21.73 0.02 6.82
CA LYS A 439 -23.10 -0.33 7.24
C LYS A 439 -24.11 -0.20 6.10
N GLN A 440 -23.97 0.84 5.27
CA GLN A 440 -24.83 1.04 4.10
C GLN A 440 -24.55 -0.01 3.00
N ILE A 441 -23.31 -0.49 2.86
CA ILE A 441 -23.01 -1.64 1.99
C ILE A 441 -23.81 -2.88 2.43
N VAL A 442 -23.83 -3.21 3.73
CA VAL A 442 -24.62 -4.34 4.25
C VAL A 442 -26.11 -4.13 4.01
N GLN A 443 -26.61 -2.91 4.16
CA GLN A 443 -28.00 -2.55 3.84
C GLN A 443 -28.34 -2.71 2.36
N LEU A 444 -27.40 -2.43 1.45
CA LEU A 444 -27.59 -2.68 0.02
C LEU A 444 -27.58 -4.18 -0.28
N ALA A 445 -26.64 -4.93 0.31
CA ALA A 445 -26.54 -6.37 0.15
C ALA A 445 -27.80 -7.11 0.62
N SER A 446 -28.51 -6.59 1.63
CA SER A 446 -29.77 -7.19 2.11
C SER A 446 -30.93 -7.11 1.11
N LYS A 447 -30.78 -6.41 -0.02
CA LYS A 447 -31.77 -6.38 -1.11
C LYS A 447 -31.69 -7.61 -2.03
N GLY A 448 -30.60 -8.39 -1.92
CA GLY A 448 -30.46 -9.68 -2.58
C GLY A 448 -31.14 -10.81 -1.80
N GLU A 449 -30.96 -12.04 -2.26
CA GLU A 449 -31.53 -13.22 -1.61
C GLU A 449 -30.85 -13.51 -0.27
N GLN A 450 -31.60 -14.07 0.67
CA GLN A 450 -31.18 -14.20 2.07
C GLN A 450 -30.79 -15.64 2.45
N LYS A 451 -30.80 -16.55 1.49
CA LYS A 451 -30.53 -17.98 1.69
C LYS A 451 -29.76 -18.51 0.47
N ASP A 452 -28.76 -19.34 0.72
CA ASP A 452 -27.95 -20.00 -0.31
C ASP A 452 -27.44 -19.01 -1.38
N ALA A 453 -26.99 -17.84 -0.93
CA ALA A 453 -26.70 -16.70 -1.79
C ALA A 453 -25.46 -15.90 -1.35
N ILE A 454 -24.78 -15.34 -2.35
CA ILE A 454 -23.77 -14.29 -2.22
C ILE A 454 -24.37 -13.02 -2.82
N ASN A 455 -24.49 -11.97 -2.02
CA ASN A 455 -25.01 -10.67 -2.47
C ASN A 455 -23.86 -9.72 -2.78
N VAL A 456 -23.59 -9.49 -4.06
CA VAL A 456 -22.49 -8.65 -4.55
C VAL A 456 -22.99 -7.24 -4.80
N VAL A 457 -22.54 -6.27 -4.01
CA VAL A 457 -22.80 -4.84 -4.20
C VAL A 457 -21.70 -4.26 -5.11
N LEU A 458 -22.10 -3.72 -6.25
CA LEU A 458 -21.23 -3.11 -7.24
C LEU A 458 -21.52 -1.61 -7.27
N THR A 459 -20.55 -0.77 -6.89
CA THR A 459 -20.73 0.69 -6.87
C THR A 459 -20.11 1.33 -8.11
N ALA A 460 -20.86 2.27 -8.73
CA ALA A 460 -20.42 2.99 -9.92
C ALA A 460 -19.17 3.85 -9.63
N SER A 461 -18.49 4.32 -10.70
CA SER A 461 -17.22 5.04 -10.57
C SER A 461 -17.34 6.37 -9.82
N ASP A 462 -18.54 6.96 -9.82
CA ASP A 462 -18.85 8.19 -9.10
C ASP A 462 -19.33 7.98 -7.64
N VAL A 463 -19.11 6.80 -7.06
CA VAL A 463 -19.51 6.47 -5.68
C VAL A 463 -18.29 6.19 -4.81
N ALA A 464 -18.12 6.98 -3.76
CA ALA A 464 -17.14 6.77 -2.72
C ALA A 464 -17.67 5.79 -1.65
N VAL A 465 -16.78 4.93 -1.15
CA VAL A 465 -17.08 3.99 -0.07
C VAL A 465 -15.93 4.00 0.94
N ASP A 466 -16.24 3.90 2.23
CA ASP A 466 -15.23 3.88 3.30
C ASP A 466 -14.10 2.89 3.02
N GLY A 467 -12.87 3.40 2.92
CA GLY A 467 -11.64 2.63 2.68
C GLY A 467 -11.36 2.32 1.21
N PHE A 468 -12.30 2.58 0.29
CA PHE A 468 -12.08 2.42 -1.15
C PHE A 468 -10.89 3.26 -1.60
N CYS A 469 -10.04 2.68 -2.45
CA CYS A 469 -8.87 3.36 -3.00
C CYS A 469 -7.77 3.77 -1.99
N VAL A 470 -7.92 3.43 -0.71
CA VAL A 470 -6.90 3.68 0.33
C VAL A 470 -6.20 2.38 0.69
N ASN A 471 -6.97 1.37 1.09
CA ASN A 471 -6.43 0.07 1.52
C ASN A 471 -7.19 -1.13 0.97
N ARG A 472 -8.22 -0.90 0.13
CA ARG A 472 -9.04 -1.98 -0.44
C ARG A 472 -9.76 -1.52 -1.71
N CYS A 473 -10.07 -2.49 -2.55
CA CYS A 473 -10.85 -2.33 -3.78
C CYS A 473 -12.24 -2.98 -3.67
N GLY A 474 -12.46 -3.69 -2.57
CA GLY A 474 -13.68 -4.38 -2.22
C GLY A 474 -13.56 -5.04 -0.85
N THR A 475 -14.65 -5.62 -0.37
CA THR A 475 -14.72 -6.38 0.88
C THR A 475 -15.63 -7.57 0.71
N HIS A 476 -15.50 -8.58 1.57
CA HIS A 476 -16.52 -9.59 1.76
C HIS A 476 -16.81 -9.78 3.25
N GLY A 477 -17.96 -10.37 3.55
CA GLY A 477 -18.37 -10.65 4.92
C GLY A 477 -19.70 -11.37 4.96
N ALA A 478 -20.30 -11.44 6.14
CA ALA A 478 -21.59 -12.06 6.34
C ALA A 478 -22.51 -11.21 7.20
N SER A 479 -23.81 -11.32 6.94
CA SER A 479 -24.84 -10.67 7.73
C SER A 479 -25.99 -11.63 8.04
N LYS A 480 -26.78 -11.29 9.06
CA LYS A 480 -27.99 -12.03 9.41
C LYS A 480 -29.07 -11.68 8.37
N GLY A 481 -29.61 -12.71 7.75
CA GLY A 481 -30.71 -12.62 6.79
C GLY A 481 -32.06 -13.01 7.40
N ALA A 482 -32.96 -13.49 6.54
CA ALA A 482 -34.34 -13.80 6.88
C ALA A 482 -34.47 -14.91 7.95
N VAL A 483 -35.49 -14.76 8.79
CA VAL A 483 -35.95 -15.83 9.70
C VAL A 483 -36.93 -16.70 8.93
N ILE A 484 -36.53 -17.93 8.60
CA ILE A 484 -37.38 -18.91 7.90
C ILE A 484 -37.66 -20.06 8.85
N LYS A 485 -38.94 -20.34 9.13
CA LYS A 485 -39.37 -21.40 10.07
C LYS A 485 -38.65 -21.33 11.43
N GLY A 486 -38.51 -20.13 11.99
CA GLY A 486 -37.86 -19.88 13.28
C GLY A 486 -36.33 -19.95 13.28
N LYS A 487 -35.67 -20.21 12.14
CA LYS A 487 -34.21 -20.20 12.01
C LYS A 487 -33.73 -18.94 11.29
N THR A 488 -32.78 -18.23 11.88
CA THR A 488 -32.10 -17.09 11.25
C THR A 488 -31.01 -17.59 10.32
N TYR A 489 -31.17 -17.36 9.01
CA TYR A 489 -30.16 -17.68 8.03
C TYR A 489 -29.12 -16.55 7.96
N LYS A 490 -27.86 -16.89 7.65
CA LYS A 490 -26.83 -15.91 7.29
C LYS A 490 -26.68 -15.89 5.77
N PHE A 491 -26.39 -14.74 5.20
CA PHE A 491 -25.95 -14.62 3.82
C PHE A 491 -24.55 -14.01 3.77
N ALA A 492 -23.77 -14.42 2.78
CA ALA A 492 -22.50 -13.79 2.49
C ALA A 492 -22.74 -12.59 1.56
N TYR A 493 -21.92 -11.55 1.71
CA TYR A 493 -21.94 -10.41 0.82
C TYR A 493 -20.54 -10.06 0.37
N ILE A 494 -20.47 -9.48 -0.83
CA ILE A 494 -19.26 -8.90 -1.40
C ILE A 494 -19.58 -7.46 -1.75
N TRP A 495 -18.61 -6.56 -1.64
CA TRP A 495 -18.65 -5.25 -2.27
C TRP A 495 -17.42 -5.06 -3.15
N VAL A 496 -17.60 -4.49 -4.34
CA VAL A 496 -16.51 -4.05 -5.23
C VAL A 496 -16.85 -2.67 -5.79
N GLY A 497 -15.90 -1.76 -5.72
CA GLY A 497 -16.04 -0.43 -6.30
C GLY A 497 -15.43 -0.32 -7.70
N ASN A 498 -16.07 0.43 -8.59
CA ASN A 498 -15.47 0.80 -9.86
C ASN A 498 -14.41 1.89 -9.64
N SER A 499 -13.14 1.58 -9.87
CA SER A 499 -12.03 2.49 -9.57
C SER A 499 -11.68 3.45 -10.70
N GLU A 500 -12.38 3.41 -11.84
CA GLU A 500 -12.08 4.16 -13.07
C GLU A 500 -11.70 5.63 -12.82
N THR A 501 -12.45 6.33 -11.97
CA THR A 501 -12.24 7.78 -11.71
C THR A 501 -11.53 8.10 -10.41
N LEU A 502 -11.40 7.14 -9.48
CA LEU A 502 -10.86 7.39 -8.14
C LEU A 502 -9.42 6.89 -7.98
N CYS A 503 -9.14 5.64 -8.37
CA CYS A 503 -7.82 5.04 -8.20
C CYS A 503 -7.55 3.90 -9.20
N PRO A 504 -7.67 4.15 -10.51
CA PRO A 504 -7.57 3.07 -11.50
C PRO A 504 -6.19 2.39 -11.43
N GLY A 505 -5.12 3.14 -11.13
CA GLY A 505 -3.78 2.59 -10.94
C GLY A 505 -3.56 1.75 -9.69
N TYR A 506 -4.54 1.63 -8.80
CA TYR A 506 -4.46 0.74 -7.65
C TYR A 506 -5.38 -0.47 -7.85
N CYS A 507 -6.68 -0.22 -8.09
CA CYS A 507 -7.69 -1.28 -8.13
C CYS A 507 -7.93 -1.88 -9.52
N ALA A 508 -7.43 -1.26 -10.59
CA ALA A 508 -7.48 -1.79 -11.94
C ALA A 508 -6.09 -2.15 -12.50
N TRP A 509 -5.06 -2.23 -11.65
CA TRP A 509 -3.77 -2.77 -12.07
C TRP A 509 -3.94 -4.24 -12.50
N PRO A 510 -3.41 -4.69 -13.66
CA PRO A 510 -2.39 -4.04 -14.49
C PRO A 510 -2.89 -3.21 -15.68
N PHE A 511 -4.19 -2.90 -15.77
CA PHE A 511 -4.80 -2.18 -16.90
C PHE A 511 -4.71 -0.65 -16.82
N HIS A 512 -4.12 -0.13 -15.75
CA HIS A 512 -3.84 1.28 -15.58
C HIS A 512 -2.46 1.49 -14.96
N GLN A 513 -1.88 2.67 -15.19
CA GLN A 513 -0.57 3.04 -14.65
C GLN A 513 -0.58 2.89 -13.13
N PRO A 514 0.32 2.10 -12.53
CA PRO A 514 0.32 1.84 -11.10
C PRO A 514 0.58 3.11 -10.28
N ILE A 515 -0.23 3.35 -9.24
CA ILE A 515 -0.02 4.50 -8.33
C ILE A 515 1.23 4.28 -7.45
N TYR A 516 1.54 3.01 -7.18
CA TYR A 516 2.68 2.60 -6.35
C TYR A 516 3.46 1.48 -7.03
N GLY A 517 4.78 1.45 -6.83
CA GLY A 517 5.66 0.41 -7.37
C GLY A 517 6.23 0.71 -8.76
N PRO A 518 6.85 -0.30 -9.41
CA PRO A 518 7.47 -0.13 -10.72
C PRO A 518 6.48 0.45 -11.72
N GLN A 519 6.89 1.53 -12.38
CA GLN A 519 6.05 2.31 -13.29
C GLN A 519 5.97 1.65 -14.67
N THR A 520 5.55 0.39 -14.72
CA THR A 520 5.38 -0.37 -15.96
C THR A 520 4.21 0.18 -16.78
N PRO A 521 4.33 0.23 -18.11
CA PRO A 521 3.21 0.61 -18.97
C PRO A 521 1.95 -0.24 -18.70
N PRO A 522 0.75 0.35 -18.77
CA PRO A 522 -0.49 -0.39 -18.58
C PRO A 522 -0.67 -1.46 -19.65
N LEU A 523 -1.25 -2.59 -19.26
CA LEU A 523 -1.68 -3.63 -20.19
C LEU A 523 -3.04 -3.29 -20.79
N GLY A 524 -3.34 -3.85 -21.97
CA GLY A 524 -4.65 -3.69 -22.60
C GLY A 524 -5.74 -4.41 -21.79
N ALA A 525 -6.82 -3.71 -21.45
CA ALA A 525 -7.95 -4.26 -20.73
C ALA A 525 -8.78 -5.21 -21.64
N PRO A 526 -9.06 -6.46 -21.22
CA PRO A 526 -9.61 -7.49 -22.10
C PRO A 526 -11.05 -7.27 -22.55
N ASN A 527 -11.80 -6.38 -21.90
CA ASN A 527 -13.15 -6.00 -22.31
C ASN A 527 -13.25 -4.53 -22.72
N ASN A 528 -12.12 -3.86 -22.93
CA ASN A 528 -12.02 -2.44 -23.29
C ASN A 528 -12.72 -1.51 -22.28
N ASP A 529 -12.75 -1.91 -21.00
CA ASP A 529 -13.27 -1.10 -19.90
C ASP A 529 -12.38 -1.31 -18.67
N VAL A 530 -11.38 -0.43 -18.50
CA VAL A 530 -10.37 -0.52 -17.42
C VAL A 530 -11.02 -0.61 -16.04
N GLY A 531 -12.07 0.17 -15.79
CA GLY A 531 -12.78 0.18 -14.52
C GLY A 531 -13.42 -1.17 -14.22
N VAL A 532 -14.22 -1.69 -15.15
CA VAL A 532 -14.95 -2.95 -14.97
C VAL A 532 -14.04 -4.18 -15.04
N ASP A 533 -13.01 -4.16 -15.89
CA ASP A 533 -12.00 -5.22 -15.91
C ASP A 533 -11.24 -5.28 -14.57
N GLY A 534 -10.94 -4.12 -13.97
CA GLY A 534 -10.44 -4.03 -12.59
C GLY A 534 -11.44 -4.55 -11.55
N MET A 535 -12.72 -4.24 -11.69
CA MET A 535 -13.76 -4.81 -10.81
C MET A 535 -13.81 -6.34 -10.90
N VAL A 536 -13.65 -6.93 -12.09
CA VAL A 536 -13.66 -8.39 -12.26
C VAL A 536 -12.49 -9.06 -11.53
N ILE A 537 -11.28 -8.48 -11.59
CA ILE A 537 -10.11 -8.98 -10.82
C ILE A 537 -10.46 -9.06 -9.33
N ASN A 538 -10.99 -7.97 -8.78
CA ASN A 538 -11.30 -7.88 -7.36
C ASN A 538 -12.47 -8.78 -6.97
N LEU A 539 -13.49 -8.88 -7.83
CA LEU A 539 -14.62 -9.77 -7.64
C LEU A 539 -14.19 -11.24 -7.66
N ALA A 540 -13.29 -11.63 -8.57
CA ALA A 540 -12.72 -12.98 -8.62
C ALA A 540 -11.98 -13.32 -7.32
N SER A 541 -11.13 -12.40 -6.84
CA SER A 541 -10.41 -12.54 -5.57
C SER A 541 -11.36 -12.74 -4.40
N LEU A 542 -12.38 -11.87 -4.28
CA LEU A 542 -13.34 -11.88 -3.19
C LEU A 542 -14.29 -13.09 -3.28
N LEU A 543 -14.67 -13.57 -4.46
CA LEU A 543 -15.47 -14.79 -4.61
C LEU A 543 -14.72 -16.03 -4.10
N ALA A 544 -13.42 -16.14 -4.41
CA ALA A 544 -12.59 -17.22 -3.90
C ALA A 544 -12.52 -17.16 -2.36
N GLY A 545 -12.25 -15.97 -1.81
CA GLY A 545 -12.25 -15.70 -0.36
C GLY A 545 -13.58 -16.04 0.31
N THR A 546 -14.69 -15.56 -0.24
CA THR A 546 -16.05 -15.85 0.25
C THR A 546 -16.40 -17.33 0.18
N ALA A 547 -15.96 -18.06 -0.84
CA ALA A 547 -16.19 -19.49 -0.91
C ALA A 547 -15.43 -20.25 0.18
N THR A 548 -14.15 -19.90 0.39
CA THR A 548 -13.26 -20.63 1.31
C THR A 548 -13.26 -20.09 2.74
N ASN A 549 -13.78 -18.89 2.98
CA ASN A 549 -13.82 -18.22 4.28
C ASN A 549 -15.07 -17.30 4.44
N PRO A 550 -16.31 -17.79 4.20
CA PRO A 550 -17.51 -16.95 4.20
C PRO A 550 -17.81 -16.24 5.52
N PHE A 551 -17.31 -16.76 6.65
CA PHE A 551 -17.64 -16.28 7.99
C PHE A 551 -16.42 -15.94 8.85
N GLY A 552 -15.24 -15.81 8.24
CA GLY A 552 -14.01 -15.41 8.94
C GLY A 552 -13.36 -16.53 9.77
N ASN A 553 -13.73 -17.79 9.58
CA ASN A 553 -13.18 -18.95 10.28
C ASN A 553 -12.87 -20.16 9.38
N GLY A 554 -12.88 -19.99 8.06
CA GLY A 554 -12.52 -21.01 7.07
C GLY A 554 -11.02 -21.06 6.80
N TYR A 555 -10.60 -20.79 5.57
CA TYR A 555 -9.20 -20.70 5.18
C TYR A 555 -8.68 -19.26 5.28
N TYR A 556 -7.72 -19.02 6.17
CA TYR A 556 -7.00 -17.75 6.23
C TYR A 556 -5.64 -17.86 6.94
N GLN A 557 -4.81 -16.85 6.74
CA GLN A 557 -3.60 -16.59 7.53
C GLN A 557 -3.52 -15.12 7.93
N GLY A 558 -2.75 -14.82 8.99
CA GLY A 558 -2.73 -13.50 9.61
C GLY A 558 -3.88 -13.30 10.60
N GLU A 559 -4.05 -12.07 11.06
CA GLU A 559 -5.10 -11.71 12.02
C GLU A 559 -6.49 -11.80 11.39
N ALA A 560 -7.48 -12.16 12.20
CA ALA A 560 -8.85 -12.42 11.74
C ALA A 560 -9.57 -11.16 11.20
N ASP A 561 -9.07 -9.96 11.53
CA ASP A 561 -9.59 -8.67 11.06
C ASP A 561 -8.97 -8.19 9.75
N ALA A 562 -7.85 -8.77 9.32
CA ALA A 562 -7.20 -8.52 8.04
C ALA A 562 -6.57 -9.79 7.43
N PRO A 563 -7.36 -10.87 7.21
CA PRO A 563 -6.82 -12.14 6.76
C PRO A 563 -6.32 -12.10 5.32
N LEU A 564 -5.21 -12.80 5.06
CA LEU A 564 -4.89 -13.27 3.71
C LEU A 564 -5.64 -14.60 3.48
N GLU A 565 -6.32 -14.69 2.35
CA GLU A 565 -7.21 -15.77 1.94
C GLU A 565 -6.73 -16.37 0.61
N ALA A 566 -7.54 -17.26 0.02
CA ALA A 566 -7.21 -18.01 -1.19
C ALA A 566 -6.53 -17.18 -2.29
N ALA A 567 -7.08 -16.02 -2.65
CA ALA A 567 -6.52 -15.14 -3.67
C ALA A 567 -5.64 -14.01 -3.10
N SER A 568 -6.00 -13.44 -1.95
CA SER A 568 -5.25 -12.32 -1.36
C SER A 568 -3.87 -12.72 -0.82
N ALA A 569 -3.63 -14.01 -0.58
CA ALA A 569 -2.30 -14.56 -0.34
C ALA A 569 -1.37 -14.54 -1.57
N CYS A 570 -1.90 -14.27 -2.77
CA CYS A 570 -1.17 -14.21 -4.03
C CYS A 570 -1.29 -12.84 -4.72
N PRO A 571 -0.96 -11.73 -4.02
CA PRO A 571 -1.23 -10.39 -4.54
C PRO A 571 -0.41 -10.12 -5.81
N GLY A 572 -1.11 -9.70 -6.86
CA GLY A 572 -0.51 -9.30 -8.13
C GLY A 572 0.09 -10.45 -8.97
N VAL A 573 -0.15 -11.70 -8.59
CA VAL A 573 0.26 -12.88 -9.36
C VAL A 573 -0.88 -13.32 -10.26
N TYR A 574 -0.72 -13.23 -11.58
CA TYR A 574 -1.75 -13.62 -12.55
C TYR A 574 -1.27 -14.70 -13.54
N ALA A 575 0.03 -14.77 -13.79
CA ALA A 575 0.65 -15.74 -14.68
C ALA A 575 2.04 -16.16 -14.18
N LYS A 576 2.57 -17.24 -14.76
CA LYS A 576 3.92 -17.72 -14.48
C LYS A 576 4.94 -16.60 -14.66
N GLY A 577 5.96 -16.60 -13.81
CA GLY A 577 7.03 -15.60 -13.86
C GLY A 577 6.64 -14.23 -13.30
N ALA A 578 5.47 -14.09 -12.68
CA ALA A 578 5.09 -12.86 -11.99
C ALA A 578 6.10 -12.46 -10.91
N TYR A 579 6.31 -11.16 -10.77
CA TYR A 579 7.12 -10.51 -9.73
C TYR A 579 6.55 -9.11 -9.46
N PRO A 580 6.95 -8.39 -8.40
CA PRO A 580 6.40 -7.08 -8.10
C PRO A 580 6.50 -6.11 -9.30
N GLY A 581 5.35 -5.60 -9.75
CA GLY A 581 5.24 -4.73 -10.94
C GLY A 581 5.10 -5.48 -12.28
N TYR A 582 5.16 -6.80 -12.30
CA TYR A 582 4.95 -7.62 -13.50
C TYR A 582 3.93 -8.74 -13.22
N PRO A 583 2.77 -8.74 -13.89
CA PRO A 583 1.69 -9.68 -13.59
C PRO A 583 1.98 -11.13 -14.00
N GLY A 584 3.08 -11.37 -14.70
CA GLY A 584 3.49 -12.66 -15.26
C GLY A 584 3.29 -12.71 -16.79
N ASP A 585 3.65 -13.85 -17.36
CA ASP A 585 3.60 -14.13 -18.80
C ASP A 585 2.14 -14.35 -19.27
N LEU A 586 1.39 -13.25 -19.39
CA LEU A 586 -0.01 -13.26 -19.80
C LEU A 586 -0.20 -13.56 -21.29
N LEU A 587 -1.39 -14.07 -21.64
CA LEU A 587 -1.82 -14.15 -23.02
C LEU A 587 -2.15 -12.74 -23.53
N VAL A 588 -1.79 -12.45 -24.78
CA VAL A 588 -2.09 -11.18 -25.45
C VAL A 588 -2.84 -11.46 -26.74
N ASP A 589 -3.94 -10.76 -26.98
CA ASP A 589 -4.69 -10.91 -28.23
C ASP A 589 -4.26 -9.91 -29.31
N LYS A 590 -4.88 -10.00 -30.49
CA LYS A 590 -4.56 -9.16 -31.65
C LYS A 590 -4.81 -7.66 -31.42
N THR A 591 -5.60 -7.30 -30.41
CA THR A 591 -5.88 -5.92 -30.03
C THR A 591 -4.89 -5.38 -29.00
N GLY A 592 -3.99 -6.22 -28.48
CA GLY A 592 -3.08 -5.89 -27.39
C GLY A 592 -3.68 -6.09 -26.00
N ALA A 593 -4.88 -6.67 -25.90
CA ALA A 593 -5.49 -6.98 -24.62
C ALA A 593 -4.81 -8.16 -23.93
N SER A 594 -4.50 -8.01 -22.64
CA SER A 594 -3.86 -9.02 -21.81
C SER A 594 -4.86 -9.75 -20.92
N TYR A 595 -4.78 -11.07 -20.87
CA TYR A 595 -5.71 -11.93 -20.15
C TYR A 595 -5.06 -13.26 -19.79
N ASN A 596 -5.70 -14.02 -18.90
CA ASN A 596 -5.29 -15.39 -18.61
C ASN A 596 -6.44 -16.39 -18.65
N ALA A 597 -7.69 -15.96 -18.86
CA ALA A 597 -8.85 -16.85 -18.88
C ALA A 597 -9.86 -16.47 -19.96
N HIS A 598 -10.36 -17.47 -20.69
CA HIS A 598 -11.52 -17.35 -21.57
C HIS A 598 -12.82 -17.50 -20.78
N GLY A 599 -13.79 -16.64 -21.06
CA GLY A 599 -15.14 -16.70 -20.52
C GLY A 599 -16.20 -17.01 -21.57
N THR A 600 -17.46 -16.98 -21.13
CA THR A 600 -18.64 -17.09 -21.99
C THR A 600 -18.78 -15.86 -22.90
N ASN A 601 -19.59 -15.97 -23.95
CA ASN A 601 -19.87 -14.86 -24.89
C ASN A 601 -18.61 -14.23 -25.53
N GLY A 602 -17.54 -15.02 -25.70
CA GLY A 602 -16.27 -14.56 -26.29
C GLY A 602 -15.46 -13.62 -25.40
N ARG A 603 -15.87 -13.44 -24.14
CA ARG A 603 -15.18 -12.58 -23.17
C ARG A 603 -13.83 -13.16 -22.77
N LYS A 604 -12.93 -12.27 -22.40
CA LYS A 604 -11.62 -12.60 -21.83
C LYS A 604 -11.50 -11.91 -20.49
N TYR A 605 -10.81 -12.55 -19.56
CA TYR A 605 -10.69 -12.07 -18.19
C TYR A 605 -9.29 -12.29 -17.66
N LEU A 606 -8.92 -11.44 -16.70
CA LEU A 606 -7.76 -11.63 -15.85
C LEU A 606 -8.25 -12.07 -14.47
N VAL A 607 -7.88 -13.27 -14.05
CA VAL A 607 -8.23 -13.84 -12.74
C VAL A 607 -6.96 -14.06 -11.91
N PRO A 608 -6.99 -13.80 -10.59
CA PRO A 608 -5.80 -13.92 -9.74
C PRO A 608 -5.35 -15.36 -9.58
N ALA A 609 -4.07 -15.58 -9.31
CA ALA A 609 -3.60 -16.88 -8.81
C ALA A 609 -4.27 -17.20 -7.46
N LEU A 610 -4.52 -18.48 -7.22
CA LEU A 610 -4.97 -18.95 -5.91
C LEU A 610 -3.82 -19.67 -5.21
N TYR A 611 -3.65 -19.41 -3.92
CA TYR A 611 -2.66 -20.08 -3.09
C TYR A 611 -2.97 -21.57 -3.00
N ASP A 612 -2.12 -22.43 -3.51
CA ASP A 612 -2.31 -23.87 -3.43
C ASP A 612 -1.85 -24.39 -2.06
N PRO A 613 -2.78 -24.79 -1.16
CA PRO A 613 -2.43 -25.29 0.17
C PRO A 613 -1.68 -26.64 0.16
N ALA A 614 -1.63 -27.34 -0.97
CA ALA A 614 -0.88 -28.59 -1.10
C ALA A 614 0.58 -28.37 -1.50
N THR A 615 0.84 -27.33 -2.32
CA THR A 615 2.19 -27.03 -2.83
C THR A 615 2.82 -25.80 -2.18
N PHE A 616 2.07 -25.08 -1.34
CA PHE A 616 2.49 -23.84 -0.68
C PHE A 616 2.92 -22.73 -1.65
N THR A 617 2.34 -22.71 -2.85
CA THR A 617 2.69 -21.77 -3.92
C THR A 617 1.45 -21.15 -4.55
N CYS A 618 1.61 -19.99 -5.18
CA CYS A 618 0.54 -19.39 -5.98
C CYS A 618 0.35 -20.15 -7.29
N SER A 619 -0.80 -20.79 -7.45
CA SER A 619 -1.17 -21.51 -8.67
C SER A 619 -1.76 -20.54 -9.69
N THR A 620 -1.01 -20.29 -10.77
CA THR A 620 -1.49 -19.51 -11.92
C THR A 620 -2.21 -20.40 -12.92
N LEU A 621 -3.04 -19.78 -13.76
CA LEU A 621 -3.75 -20.50 -14.82
C LEU A 621 -2.89 -20.67 -16.10
N VAL A 622 -1.95 -19.75 -16.32
CA VAL A 622 -0.97 -19.74 -17.42
C VAL A 622 0.46 -19.57 -16.90
#